data_AF-A0A382NFR5-F1
#
_entry.id   AF-A0A382NFR5-F1
#
_cell.length_a   1.000
_cell.length_b   1.000
_cell.length_c   1.000
_cell.angle_alpha   90.00
_cell.angle_beta   90.00
_cell.angle_gamma   90.00
#
_symmetry.space_group_name_H-M   'P 1'
#
loop_
_entity.id
_entity.type
_entity.pdbx_description
1 polymer ?
#
loop_
_entity_poly.entity_id
_entity_poly.type
_entity_poly.pdbx_seq_one_letter_code
_entity_poly.pdbx_strand_id
1 'polypeptide(L)'
;NKANNNSVTSLNFLSLEEIYQEIIINGDCAKEVRLLLELRNWLNGVCEFDPRSGQPSPLGKSTLTKQIVKQWSVNNEEPLKDRLSRIIEHSKESVKSITNRPRQKVLREHSILPVYAVHEVDSSTMHWLSHKSGRNIREKLAGKPYIKAVHRHLSVDTTENRLFKDFSLKLERYLIERVDALEIGSDQSEYELLGSIKKWLQSDDAAEIHLWSNLPPNNTLLQDRSYRKIWDAWLWLQRLDEDLQNDQKRLFSDWQTALFWTIISKLKQMNQIRFVEQPIFFDYGNFQIEPQIETKGIIYSKKDSKQIQNISCSIKRDKIVLKNGKKVISIVSKWNDQNRKITISIDGKSKVYKPSISEMKEISEHAIR
;
A
#
# COMPACT_ATOMS: atom_id res chain seq x y z
N ASN A 1 -13.36 42.79 -20.78
CA ASN A 1 -14.03 42.19 -19.61
C ASN A 1 -13.59 40.73 -19.50
N LYS A 2 -12.34 40.42 -19.11
CA LYS A 2 -11.91 40.17 -17.72
C LYS A 2 -13.01 39.64 -16.81
N ALA A 3 -13.06 38.31 -16.69
CA ALA A 3 -13.53 37.57 -15.51
C ALA A 3 -12.54 36.41 -15.31
N ASN A 4 -11.33 36.71 -14.82
CA ASN A 4 -10.84 36.20 -13.54
C ASN A 4 -11.89 35.45 -12.70
N ASN A 5 -11.91 34.12 -12.82
CA ASN A 5 -12.22 33.24 -11.70
C ASN A 5 -10.92 32.54 -11.26
N ASN A 6 -10.06 33.32 -10.60
CA ASN A 6 -9.08 32.77 -9.67
C ASN A 6 -9.84 32.40 -8.39
N SER A 7 -10.36 31.18 -8.34
CA SER A 7 -10.61 30.49 -7.07
C SER A 7 -9.64 29.31 -7.02
N VAL A 8 -8.37 29.62 -6.69
CA VAL A 8 -7.37 28.62 -6.32
C VAL A 8 -7.77 28.13 -4.92
N THR A 9 -8.74 27.22 -4.89
CA THR A 9 -9.01 26.40 -3.71
C THR A 9 -7.85 25.43 -3.58
N SER A 10 -7.19 25.44 -2.42
CA SER A 10 -6.41 24.31 -1.93
C SER A 10 -7.30 23.07 -2.04
N LEU A 11 -7.06 22.22 -3.05
CA LEU A 11 -7.80 20.97 -3.21
C LEU A 11 -7.35 20.04 -2.08
N ASN A 12 -8.02 20.09 -0.93
CA ASN A 12 -7.89 19.03 0.07
C ASN A 12 -8.64 17.82 -0.49
N PHE A 13 -7.93 16.87 -1.07
CA PHE A 13 -8.53 15.63 -1.53
C PHE A 13 -8.94 14.82 -0.31
N LEU A 14 -10.17 14.35 -0.29
CA LEU A 14 -10.72 13.60 0.84
C LEU A 14 -10.55 12.10 0.65
N SER A 15 -10.47 11.61 -0.59
CA SER A 15 -10.40 10.18 -0.90
C SER A 15 -9.43 9.82 -2.04
N LEU A 16 -9.04 8.55 -2.11
CA LEU A 16 -8.24 8.03 -3.22
C LEU A 16 -8.96 8.08 -4.58
N GLU A 17 -10.28 7.90 -4.60
CA GLU A 17 -11.09 7.97 -5.82
C GLU A 17 -11.01 9.38 -6.43
N GLU A 18 -11.09 10.43 -5.60
CA GLU A 18 -10.93 11.82 -6.06
C GLU A 18 -9.54 12.09 -6.66
N ILE A 19 -8.50 11.48 -6.08
CA ILE A 19 -7.12 11.58 -6.60
C ILE A 19 -7.03 10.98 -8.01
N TYR A 20 -7.61 9.80 -8.23
CA TYR A 20 -7.59 9.16 -9.54
C TYR A 20 -8.45 9.92 -10.57
N GLN A 21 -9.63 10.39 -10.17
CA GLN A 21 -10.48 11.22 -11.03
C GLN A 21 -9.81 12.53 -11.43
N GLU A 22 -9.08 13.17 -10.52
CA GLU A 22 -8.31 14.38 -10.82
C GLU A 22 -7.22 14.11 -11.87
N ILE A 23 -6.58 12.94 -11.85
CA ILE A 23 -5.59 12.53 -12.87
C ILE A 23 -6.29 12.33 -14.21
N ILE A 24 -7.45 11.68 -14.24
CA ILE A 24 -8.22 11.44 -15.47
C ILE A 24 -8.66 12.77 -16.10
N ILE A 25 -9.17 13.71 -15.30
CA ILE A 25 -9.73 14.98 -15.78
C ILE A 25 -8.65 15.98 -16.17
N ASN A 26 -7.66 16.16 -15.29
CA ASN A 26 -6.68 17.25 -15.40
C ASN A 26 -5.32 16.79 -15.92
N GLY A 27 -5.05 15.48 -15.96
CA GLY A 27 -3.79 14.90 -16.45
C GLY A 27 -2.56 15.60 -15.88
N ASP A 28 -1.73 16.14 -16.77
CA ASP A 28 -0.48 16.86 -16.42
C ASP A 28 -0.69 18.17 -15.64
N CYS A 29 -1.90 18.72 -15.59
CA CYS A 29 -2.21 19.93 -14.80
C CYS A 29 -2.31 19.65 -13.30
N ALA A 30 -2.54 18.40 -12.89
CA ALA A 30 -2.64 17.95 -11.50
C ALA A 30 -1.26 17.73 -10.83
N LYS A 31 -0.37 18.73 -10.92
CA LYS A 31 1.05 18.63 -10.49
C LYS A 31 1.24 18.16 -9.04
N GLU A 32 0.34 18.54 -8.14
CA GLU A 32 0.40 18.19 -6.72
C GLU A 32 0.06 16.70 -6.50
N VAL A 33 -1.02 16.24 -7.12
CA VAL A 33 -1.46 14.84 -7.09
C VAL A 33 -0.39 13.95 -7.73
N ARG A 34 0.15 14.36 -8.86
CA ARG A 34 1.24 13.63 -9.51
C ARG A 34 2.48 13.55 -8.64
N LEU A 35 2.87 14.65 -7.97
CA LEU A 35 3.99 14.63 -7.04
C LEU A 35 3.74 13.67 -5.87
N LEU A 36 2.51 13.63 -5.33
CA LEU A 36 2.14 12.71 -4.25
C LEU A 36 2.36 11.25 -4.67
N LEU A 37 1.88 10.88 -5.87
CA LEU A 37 2.08 9.54 -6.42
C LEU A 37 3.55 9.26 -6.76
N GLU A 38 4.27 10.23 -7.33
CA GLU A 38 5.71 10.10 -7.61
C GLU A 38 6.49 9.82 -6.32
N LEU A 39 6.22 10.56 -5.23
CA LEU A 39 6.90 10.36 -3.94
C LEU A 39 6.65 8.98 -3.38
N ARG A 40 5.40 8.51 -3.46
CA ARG A 40 5.07 7.15 -3.03
C ARG A 40 5.72 6.09 -3.90
N ASN A 41 5.78 6.29 -5.22
CA ASN A 41 6.50 5.41 -6.13
C ASN A 41 8.00 5.36 -5.83
N TRP A 42 8.60 6.52 -5.57
CA TRP A 42 9.99 6.63 -5.16
C TRP A 42 10.26 5.86 -3.86
N LEU A 43 9.45 6.08 -2.82
CA LEU A 43 9.62 5.36 -1.56
C LEU A 43 9.45 3.85 -1.72
N ASN A 44 8.44 3.42 -2.50
CA ASN A 44 8.17 2.00 -2.79
C ASN A 44 9.36 1.31 -3.47
N GLY A 45 10.04 1.98 -4.41
CA GLY A 45 11.19 1.36 -5.08
C GLY A 45 12.53 1.49 -4.32
N VAL A 46 12.57 2.31 -3.26
CA VAL A 46 13.74 2.43 -2.37
C VAL A 46 13.62 1.52 -1.14
N CYS A 47 12.42 1.12 -0.74
CA CYS A 47 12.21 0.21 0.38
C CYS A 47 12.23 -1.26 -0.07
N GLU A 48 12.69 -2.14 0.80
CA GLU A 48 12.44 -3.57 0.71
C GLU A 48 11.40 -3.95 1.76
N PHE A 49 10.39 -4.74 1.39
CA PHE A 49 9.29 -5.10 2.28
C PHE A 49 9.37 -6.56 2.68
N ASP A 50 9.09 -6.84 3.95
CA ASP A 50 8.96 -8.21 4.44
C ASP A 50 7.72 -8.88 3.80
N PRO A 51 7.86 -10.01 3.09
CA PRO A 51 6.73 -10.70 2.46
C PRO A 51 5.64 -11.15 3.44
N ARG A 52 5.97 -11.30 4.73
CA ARG A 52 5.02 -11.74 5.77
C ARG A 52 4.24 -10.56 6.35
N SER A 53 4.92 -9.53 6.85
CA SER A 53 4.28 -8.38 7.51
C SER A 53 3.91 -7.24 6.57
N GLY A 54 4.53 -7.18 5.38
CA GLY A 54 4.44 -6.06 4.44
C GLY A 54 5.02 -4.75 4.98
N GLN A 55 5.75 -4.80 6.09
CA GLN A 55 6.46 -3.65 6.66
C GLN A 55 7.83 -3.48 6.00
N PRO A 56 8.36 -2.25 5.93
CA PRO A 56 9.68 -2.02 5.36
C PRO A 56 10.77 -2.63 6.27
N SER A 57 11.70 -3.34 5.65
CA SER A 57 12.86 -3.92 6.31
C SER A 57 13.98 -2.88 6.44
N PRO A 58 14.75 -2.87 7.54
CA PRO A 58 15.92 -2.00 7.66
C PRO A 58 16.94 -2.31 6.56
N LEU A 59 17.52 -1.27 5.97
CA LEU A 59 18.51 -1.41 4.89
C LEU A 59 19.87 -0.82 5.28
N GLY A 60 20.93 -1.40 4.75
CA GLY A 60 22.25 -0.78 4.79
C GLY A 60 22.27 0.49 3.95
N LYS A 61 22.93 1.54 4.43
CA LYS A 61 23.07 2.81 3.69
C LYS A 61 23.60 2.64 2.28
N SER A 62 24.54 1.73 2.05
CA SER A 62 25.03 1.39 0.70
C SER A 62 23.94 0.84 -0.21
N THR A 63 23.12 -0.07 0.29
CA THR A 63 21.99 -0.64 -0.45
C THR A 63 20.97 0.44 -0.80
N LEU A 64 20.56 1.27 0.17
CA LEU A 64 19.65 2.39 -0.05
C LEU A 64 20.17 3.31 -1.18
N THR A 65 21.41 3.76 -1.08
CA THR A 65 21.97 4.68 -2.08
C THR A 65 22.05 4.04 -3.47
N LYS A 66 22.29 2.72 -3.58
CA LYS A 66 22.27 2.02 -4.86
C LYS A 66 20.86 1.94 -5.45
N GLN A 67 19.85 1.69 -4.63
CA GLN A 67 18.44 1.65 -5.07
C GLN A 67 17.97 3.02 -5.57
N ILE A 68 18.31 4.10 -4.85
CA ILE A 68 18.01 5.47 -5.28
C ILE A 68 18.66 5.77 -6.63
N VAL A 69 19.92 5.37 -6.81
CA VAL A 69 20.63 5.54 -8.09
C VAL A 69 19.95 4.76 -9.21
N LYS A 70 19.52 3.52 -8.94
CA LYS A 70 18.83 2.67 -9.91
C LYS A 70 17.55 3.34 -10.42
N GLN A 71 16.80 3.99 -9.53
CA GLN A 71 15.57 4.71 -9.90
C GLN A 71 15.80 5.86 -10.89
N TRP A 72 16.99 6.49 -10.91
CA TRP A 72 17.29 7.52 -11.91
C TRP A 72 17.43 6.97 -13.34
N SER A 73 17.55 5.65 -13.48
CA SER A 73 17.72 4.96 -14.76
C SER A 73 16.48 4.19 -15.20
N VAL A 74 15.42 4.16 -14.38
CA VAL A 74 14.16 3.51 -14.75
C VAL A 74 13.43 4.41 -15.74
N ASN A 75 13.03 3.86 -16.89
CA ASN A 75 12.23 4.57 -17.89
C ASN A 75 10.85 4.91 -17.31
N ASN A 76 10.30 6.07 -17.71
CA ASN A 76 8.96 6.53 -17.32
C ASN A 76 7.79 5.67 -17.85
N GLU A 77 8.07 4.49 -18.41
CA GLU A 77 7.08 3.61 -19.04
C GLU A 77 6.38 2.68 -18.01
N GLU A 78 6.96 2.47 -16.83
CA GLU A 78 6.28 1.72 -15.77
C GLU A 78 5.20 2.58 -15.08
N PRO A 79 4.02 2.00 -14.79
CA PRO A 79 2.97 2.71 -14.07
C PRO A 79 3.43 3.08 -12.65
N LEU A 80 3.01 4.25 -12.18
CA LEU A 80 3.36 4.75 -10.85
C LEU A 80 2.80 3.83 -9.75
N LYS A 81 3.66 3.36 -8.85
CA LYS A 81 3.26 2.52 -7.70
C LYS A 81 2.93 3.39 -6.50
N ASP A 82 1.69 3.35 -6.03
CA ASP A 82 1.24 4.14 -4.88
C ASP A 82 1.06 3.27 -3.62
N ARG A 83 0.31 3.78 -2.63
CA ARG A 83 -0.04 3.02 -1.43
C ARG A 83 -0.92 1.83 -1.75
N LEU A 84 -1.84 1.95 -2.72
CA LEU A 84 -2.73 0.87 -3.15
C LEU A 84 -1.91 -0.23 -3.83
N SER A 85 -0.93 0.10 -4.67
CA SER A 85 0.01 -0.89 -5.23
C SER A 85 0.70 -1.72 -4.16
N ARG A 86 1.04 -1.13 -3.00
CA ARG A 86 1.63 -1.90 -1.89
C ARG A 86 0.63 -2.86 -1.26
N ILE A 87 -0.62 -2.40 -1.07
CA ILE A 87 -1.70 -3.26 -0.55
C ILE A 87 -1.90 -4.45 -1.50
N ILE A 88 -1.95 -4.18 -2.80
CA ILE A 88 -2.07 -5.18 -3.87
C ILE A 88 -0.90 -6.17 -3.84
N GLU A 89 0.34 -5.67 -3.82
CA GLU A 89 1.53 -6.53 -3.83
C GLU A 89 1.57 -7.47 -2.61
N HIS A 90 1.13 -6.98 -1.45
CA HIS A 90 1.04 -7.79 -0.23
C HIS A 90 -0.06 -8.85 -0.29
N SER A 91 -1.24 -8.50 -0.85
CA SER A 91 -2.43 -9.35 -0.80
C SER A 91 -2.61 -10.26 -2.02
N LYS A 92 -2.01 -9.96 -3.19
CA LYS A 92 -2.31 -10.62 -4.47
C LYS A 92 -2.26 -12.15 -4.42
N GLU A 93 -1.23 -12.72 -3.78
CA GLU A 93 -1.07 -14.17 -3.66
C GLU A 93 -2.15 -14.78 -2.76
N SER A 94 -2.52 -14.05 -1.70
CA SER A 94 -3.54 -14.48 -0.75
C SER A 94 -4.92 -14.42 -1.38
N VAL A 95 -5.20 -13.38 -2.17
CA VAL A 95 -6.42 -13.27 -2.97
C VAL A 95 -6.50 -14.48 -3.90
N LYS A 96 -5.48 -14.74 -4.72
CA LYS A 96 -5.45 -15.91 -5.63
C LYS A 96 -5.61 -17.24 -4.89
N SER A 97 -5.05 -17.37 -3.69
CA SER A 97 -5.18 -18.58 -2.87
C SER A 97 -6.62 -18.77 -2.37
N ILE A 98 -7.24 -17.71 -1.85
CA ILE A 98 -8.58 -17.77 -1.24
C ILE A 98 -9.66 -17.90 -2.32
N THR A 99 -9.52 -17.23 -3.46
CA THR A 99 -10.47 -17.39 -4.58
C THR A 99 -10.49 -18.80 -5.13
N ASN A 100 -9.33 -19.49 -5.14
CA ASN A 100 -9.25 -20.87 -5.61
C ASN A 100 -9.75 -21.89 -4.58
N ARG A 101 -9.54 -21.61 -3.29
CA ARG A 101 -9.88 -22.52 -2.18
C ARG A 101 -10.37 -21.70 -0.97
N PRO A 102 -11.63 -21.27 -0.97
CA PRO A 102 -12.20 -20.56 0.17
C PRO A 102 -12.30 -21.49 1.37
N ARG A 103 -12.14 -20.94 2.57
CA ARG A 103 -12.29 -21.72 3.80
C ARG A 103 -13.72 -22.21 3.94
N GLN A 104 -13.90 -23.46 4.37
CA GLN A 104 -15.20 -24.05 4.64
C GLN A 104 -15.33 -24.39 6.12
N LYS A 105 -16.55 -24.26 6.65
CA LYS A 105 -16.92 -24.78 7.97
C LYS A 105 -18.01 -25.83 7.81
N VAL A 106 -17.99 -26.84 8.68
CA VAL A 106 -19.08 -27.82 8.74
C VAL A 106 -20.22 -27.21 9.55
N LEU A 107 -21.37 -27.01 8.93
CA LEU A 107 -22.60 -26.64 9.61
C LEU A 107 -23.38 -27.89 10.00
N ARG A 108 -23.94 -27.88 11.21
CA ARG A 108 -24.79 -28.94 11.77
C ARG A 108 -26.18 -28.37 11.94
N GLU A 109 -27.10 -28.75 11.06
CA GLU A 109 -28.48 -28.25 11.07
C GLU A 109 -29.48 -29.39 10.97
N HIS A 110 -30.71 -29.17 11.45
CA HIS A 110 -31.78 -30.16 11.31
C HIS A 110 -32.58 -29.90 10.03
N SER A 111 -32.40 -30.75 9.03
CA SER A 111 -33.18 -30.71 7.79
C SER A 111 -34.03 -31.98 7.62
N ILE A 112 -35.04 -31.89 6.77
CA ILE A 112 -35.90 -33.03 6.45
C ILE A 112 -35.19 -33.84 5.36
N LEU A 113 -34.70 -35.03 5.72
CA LEU A 113 -33.94 -35.90 4.84
C LEU A 113 -34.72 -37.18 4.55
N PRO A 114 -34.56 -37.77 3.35
CA PRO A 114 -34.98 -39.13 3.11
C PRO A 114 -34.33 -40.09 4.12
N VAL A 115 -35.05 -41.10 4.58
CA VAL A 115 -34.57 -42.03 5.62
C VAL A 115 -33.19 -42.65 5.28
N TYR A 116 -32.92 -42.93 4.01
CA TYR A 116 -31.64 -43.49 3.57
C TYR A 116 -30.45 -42.52 3.68
N ALA A 117 -30.70 -41.21 3.70
CA ALA A 117 -29.66 -40.17 3.76
C ALA A 117 -29.32 -39.77 5.21
N VAL A 118 -30.00 -40.37 6.19
CA VAL A 118 -29.87 -40.03 7.61
C VAL A 118 -28.71 -40.79 8.21
N HIS A 119 -27.72 -40.03 8.69
CA HIS A 119 -26.51 -40.60 9.31
C HIS A 119 -26.54 -40.54 10.84
N GLU A 120 -27.21 -39.53 11.40
CA GLU A 120 -27.28 -39.30 12.84
C GLU A 120 -28.70 -38.90 13.25
N VAL A 121 -29.12 -39.44 14.39
CA VAL A 121 -30.44 -39.23 14.98
C VAL A 121 -30.25 -38.74 16.41
N ASP A 122 -30.80 -37.57 16.75
CA ASP A 122 -30.67 -36.98 18.08
C ASP A 122 -32.02 -36.90 18.82
N SER A 123 -31.99 -36.33 20.03
CA SER A 123 -33.19 -36.11 20.84
C SER A 123 -34.23 -35.23 20.13
N SER A 124 -33.79 -34.23 19.37
CA SER A 124 -34.67 -33.35 18.58
C SER A 124 -35.36 -34.11 17.44
N THR A 125 -34.65 -35.01 16.77
CA THR A 125 -35.24 -35.93 15.78
C THR A 125 -36.30 -36.82 16.42
N MET A 126 -36.01 -37.39 17.60
CA MET A 126 -36.96 -38.23 18.33
C MET A 126 -38.19 -37.45 18.77
N HIS A 127 -38.00 -36.23 19.26
CA HIS A 127 -39.11 -35.35 19.64
C HIS A 127 -39.96 -34.94 18.44
N TRP A 128 -39.36 -34.68 17.28
CA TRP A 128 -40.11 -34.43 16.05
C TRP A 128 -40.91 -35.67 15.61
N LEU A 129 -40.30 -36.86 15.70
CA LEU A 129 -40.94 -38.12 15.35
C LEU A 129 -42.07 -38.50 16.34
N SER A 130 -41.98 -38.12 17.62
CA SER A 130 -43.03 -38.41 18.61
C SER A 130 -44.35 -37.73 18.25
N HIS A 131 -44.31 -36.53 17.65
CA HIS A 131 -45.47 -35.76 17.21
C HIS A 131 -46.12 -36.28 15.92
N LYS A 132 -45.49 -37.23 15.19
CA LYS A 132 -46.10 -37.86 14.01
C LYS A 132 -47.11 -38.93 14.42
N SER A 133 -48.25 -38.98 13.72
CA SER A 133 -49.28 -40.00 13.90
C SER A 133 -48.79 -41.38 13.46
N GLY A 134 -49.15 -42.41 14.22
CA GLY A 134 -48.71 -43.80 14.02
C GLY A 134 -48.16 -44.40 15.31
N ARG A 135 -48.33 -45.70 15.50
CA ARG A 135 -47.87 -46.44 16.69
C ARG A 135 -46.38 -46.76 16.59
N ASN A 136 -45.92 -47.09 15.38
CA ASN A 136 -44.55 -47.52 15.11
C ASN A 136 -43.81 -46.57 14.16
N ILE A 137 -42.48 -46.55 14.18
CA ILE A 137 -41.64 -45.72 13.28
C ILE A 137 -41.99 -45.98 11.81
N ARG A 138 -42.22 -47.24 11.46
CA ARG A 138 -42.64 -47.65 10.11
C ARG A 138 -43.97 -47.01 9.71
N GLU A 139 -44.95 -46.96 10.61
CA GLU A 139 -46.26 -46.33 10.35
C GLU A 139 -46.13 -44.81 10.24
N LYS A 140 -45.32 -44.21 11.13
CA LYS A 140 -45.04 -42.76 11.14
C LYS A 140 -44.36 -42.26 9.86
N LEU A 141 -43.60 -43.12 9.19
CA LEU A 141 -42.84 -42.80 7.97
C LEU A 141 -43.42 -43.45 6.70
N ALA A 142 -44.53 -44.18 6.80
CA ALA A 142 -45.12 -44.93 5.67
C ALA A 142 -45.60 -44.02 4.53
N GLY A 143 -46.20 -42.86 4.86
CA GLY A 143 -46.74 -41.94 3.85
C GLY A 143 -45.69 -40.99 3.26
N LYS A 144 -44.68 -40.59 4.04
CA LYS A 144 -43.58 -39.74 3.61
C LYS A 144 -42.30 -40.27 4.24
N PRO A 145 -41.39 -40.92 3.47
CA PRO A 145 -40.16 -41.52 3.98
C PRO A 145 -39.08 -40.46 4.24
N TYR A 146 -39.46 -39.41 4.96
CA TYR A 146 -38.63 -38.27 5.28
C TYR A 146 -38.66 -38.04 6.80
N ILE A 147 -37.49 -37.82 7.37
CA ILE A 147 -37.31 -37.60 8.80
C ILE A 147 -36.50 -36.32 9.02
N LYS A 148 -36.88 -35.53 10.01
CA LYS A 148 -36.09 -34.37 10.44
C LYS A 148 -34.85 -34.89 11.17
N ALA A 149 -33.68 -34.81 10.56
CA ALA A 149 -32.44 -35.35 11.12
C ALA A 149 -31.29 -34.36 11.03
N VAL A 150 -30.20 -34.68 11.72
CA VAL A 150 -28.98 -33.88 11.69
C VAL A 150 -28.33 -34.04 10.31
N HIS A 151 -28.28 -32.93 9.58
CA HIS A 151 -27.59 -32.81 8.31
C HIS A 151 -26.31 -32.01 8.53
N ARG A 152 -25.18 -32.59 8.10
CA ARG A 152 -23.89 -31.90 8.07
C ARG A 152 -23.57 -31.56 6.63
N HIS A 153 -23.42 -30.28 6.34
CA HIS A 153 -22.92 -29.82 5.05
C HIS A 153 -21.81 -28.81 5.23
N LEU A 154 -21.01 -28.65 4.18
CA LEU A 154 -19.99 -27.63 4.12
C LEU A 154 -20.68 -26.31 3.76
N SER A 155 -20.31 -25.25 4.47
CA SER A 155 -20.68 -23.89 4.11
C SER A 155 -19.44 -23.03 4.01
N VAL A 156 -19.42 -22.17 3.00
CA VAL A 156 -18.36 -21.18 2.77
C VAL A 156 -18.58 -19.92 3.61
N ASP A 157 -19.70 -19.77 4.30
CA ASP A 157 -20.02 -18.57 5.09
C ASP A 157 -19.24 -18.52 6.42
N THR A 158 -17.93 -18.31 6.32
CA THR A 158 -17.01 -18.14 7.47
C THR A 158 -16.72 -16.66 7.70
N THR A 159 -16.42 -16.28 8.93
CA THR A 159 -16.05 -14.88 9.27
C THR A 159 -14.91 -14.36 8.41
N GLU A 160 -13.94 -15.22 8.10
CA GLU A 160 -12.77 -14.97 7.26
C GLU A 160 -13.17 -14.69 5.81
N ASN A 161 -14.11 -15.46 5.26
CA ASN A 161 -14.63 -15.25 3.93
C ASN A 161 -15.52 -14.01 3.82
N ARG A 162 -16.29 -13.69 4.87
CA ARG A 162 -17.06 -12.44 4.93
C ARG A 162 -16.14 -11.23 4.85
N LEU A 163 -15.06 -11.21 5.64
CA LEU A 163 -14.01 -10.18 5.53
C LEU A 163 -13.40 -10.14 4.12
N PHE A 164 -13.04 -11.30 3.57
CA PHE A 164 -12.46 -11.38 2.23
C PHE A 164 -13.40 -10.83 1.15
N LYS A 165 -14.71 -11.08 1.27
CA LYS A 165 -15.74 -10.53 0.37
C LYS A 165 -15.78 -9.01 0.42
N ASP A 166 -15.87 -8.43 1.61
CA ASP A 166 -15.90 -6.97 1.78
C ASP A 166 -14.58 -6.32 1.34
N PHE A 167 -13.44 -6.94 1.64
CA PHE A 167 -12.13 -6.52 1.13
C PHE A 167 -12.10 -6.53 -0.40
N SER A 168 -12.59 -7.59 -1.03
CA SER A 168 -12.60 -7.76 -2.48
C SER A 168 -13.50 -6.73 -3.17
N LEU A 169 -14.69 -6.44 -2.61
CA LEU A 169 -15.59 -5.40 -3.11
C LEU A 169 -14.94 -4.00 -3.06
N LYS A 170 -14.29 -3.66 -1.94
CA LYS A 170 -13.65 -2.34 -1.79
C LYS A 170 -12.38 -2.24 -2.65
N LEU A 171 -11.60 -3.32 -2.78
CA LEU A 171 -10.44 -3.37 -3.64
C LEU A 171 -10.81 -3.29 -5.13
N GLU A 172 -11.89 -3.97 -5.56
CA GLU A 172 -12.39 -3.90 -6.93
C GLU A 172 -12.69 -2.45 -7.35
N ARG A 173 -13.42 -1.70 -6.50
CA ARG A 173 -13.74 -0.29 -6.76
C ARG A 173 -12.48 0.54 -7.01
N TYR A 174 -11.50 0.47 -6.12
CA TYR A 174 -10.27 1.24 -6.29
C TYR A 174 -9.41 0.77 -7.48
N LEU A 175 -9.41 -0.53 -7.78
CA LEU A 175 -8.67 -1.07 -8.92
C LEU A 175 -9.24 -0.59 -10.26
N ILE A 176 -10.56 -0.48 -10.39
CA ILE A 176 -11.20 0.05 -11.61
C ILE A 176 -10.71 1.48 -11.87
N GLU A 177 -10.85 2.35 -10.87
CA GLU A 177 -10.43 3.76 -10.95
C GLU A 177 -8.94 3.91 -11.24
N ARG A 178 -8.11 3.05 -10.62
CA ARG A 178 -6.66 3.06 -10.80
C ARG A 178 -6.23 2.62 -12.20
N VAL A 179 -6.84 1.56 -12.72
CA VAL A 179 -6.53 1.05 -14.07
C VAL A 179 -6.83 2.11 -15.11
N ASP A 180 -7.95 2.82 -14.95
CA ASP A 180 -8.35 3.91 -15.85
C ASP A 180 -7.44 5.13 -15.70
N ALA A 181 -7.09 5.54 -14.47
CA ALA A 181 -6.28 6.73 -14.21
C ALA A 181 -4.80 6.59 -14.61
N LEU A 182 -4.23 5.39 -14.52
CA LEU A 182 -2.82 5.14 -14.82
C LEU A 182 -2.61 4.37 -16.14
N GLU A 183 -3.66 4.22 -16.94
CA GLU A 183 -3.66 3.54 -18.24
C GLU A 183 -2.99 2.15 -18.16
N ILE A 184 -3.32 1.38 -17.10
CA ILE A 184 -2.69 0.10 -16.83
C ILE A 184 -3.14 -0.90 -17.91
N GLY A 185 -2.19 -1.37 -18.72
CA GLY A 185 -2.45 -2.31 -19.80
C GLY A 185 -2.95 -3.68 -19.33
N SER A 186 -3.58 -4.43 -20.25
CA SER A 186 -4.15 -5.76 -20.01
C SER A 186 -3.14 -6.80 -19.53
N ASP A 187 -1.87 -6.64 -19.91
CA ASP A 187 -0.79 -7.59 -19.62
C ASP A 187 -0.18 -7.40 -18.22
N GLN A 188 -0.70 -6.42 -17.46
CA GLN A 188 -0.22 -6.10 -16.12
C GLN A 188 -0.93 -6.94 -15.04
N SER A 189 -0.16 -7.33 -14.03
CA SER A 189 -0.64 -8.17 -12.93
C SER A 189 -1.83 -7.58 -12.15
N GLU A 190 -1.96 -6.25 -12.11
CA GLU A 190 -3.10 -5.56 -11.46
C GLU A 190 -4.41 -5.78 -12.24
N TYR A 191 -4.36 -5.79 -13.59
CA TYR A 191 -5.51 -6.05 -14.44
C TYR A 191 -5.99 -7.50 -14.32
N GLU A 192 -5.07 -8.47 -14.30
CA GLU A 192 -5.39 -9.89 -14.06
C GLU A 192 -6.04 -10.11 -12.69
N LEU A 193 -5.54 -9.40 -11.66
CA LEU A 193 -6.10 -9.47 -10.31
C LEU A 193 -7.54 -8.92 -10.28
N LEU A 194 -7.79 -7.80 -10.95
CA LEU A 194 -9.13 -7.23 -11.10
C LEU A 194 -10.10 -8.23 -11.76
N GLY A 195 -9.68 -8.86 -12.86
CA GLY A 195 -10.47 -9.90 -13.53
C GLY A 195 -10.76 -11.10 -12.63
N SER A 196 -9.77 -11.53 -11.84
CA SER A 196 -9.92 -12.64 -10.88
C SER A 196 -10.91 -12.32 -9.76
N ILE A 197 -10.84 -11.11 -9.22
CA ILE A 197 -11.76 -10.62 -8.17
C ILE A 197 -13.18 -10.54 -8.72
N LYS A 198 -13.38 -9.92 -9.90
CA LYS A 198 -14.70 -9.81 -10.55
C LYS A 198 -15.34 -11.18 -10.76
N LYS A 199 -14.58 -12.13 -11.29
CA LYS A 199 -15.05 -13.50 -11.51
C LYS A 199 -15.46 -14.19 -10.21
N TRP A 200 -14.68 -14.02 -9.14
CA TRP A 200 -15.00 -14.61 -7.85
C TRP A 200 -16.24 -13.96 -7.21
N LEU A 201 -16.38 -12.63 -7.28
CA LEU A 201 -17.56 -11.93 -6.74
C LEU A 201 -18.87 -12.33 -7.43
N GLN A 202 -18.81 -12.80 -8.68
CA GLN A 202 -19.96 -13.31 -9.44
C GLN A 202 -20.24 -14.81 -9.21
N SER A 203 -19.41 -15.50 -8.43
CA SER A 203 -19.57 -16.94 -8.17
C SER A 203 -20.66 -17.26 -7.14
N ASP A 204 -21.18 -18.48 -7.18
CA ASP A 204 -22.16 -18.99 -6.20
C ASP A 204 -21.59 -18.97 -4.77
N ASP A 205 -20.29 -19.27 -4.61
CA ASP A 205 -19.59 -19.18 -3.32
C ASP A 205 -19.70 -17.78 -2.72
N ALA A 206 -19.44 -16.75 -3.54
CA ALA A 206 -19.55 -15.36 -3.10
C ALA A 206 -21.00 -14.97 -2.79
N ALA A 207 -21.98 -15.55 -3.48
CA ALA A 207 -23.40 -15.30 -3.21
C ALA A 207 -23.86 -15.87 -1.85
N GLU A 208 -23.34 -17.02 -1.43
CA GLU A 208 -23.66 -17.64 -0.12
C GLU A 208 -23.06 -16.85 1.06
N ILE A 209 -21.88 -16.25 0.88
CA ILE A 209 -21.16 -15.53 1.93
C ILE A 209 -21.89 -14.24 2.32
N HIS A 210 -22.15 -14.07 3.62
CA HIS A 210 -22.81 -12.87 4.14
C HIS A 210 -21.86 -11.67 4.25
N LEU A 211 -22.41 -10.47 4.48
CA LEU A 211 -21.59 -9.26 4.67
C LEU A 211 -20.76 -9.33 5.95
N TRP A 212 -19.61 -8.67 5.93
CA TRP A 212 -18.76 -8.54 7.11
C TRP A 212 -19.41 -7.63 8.15
N SER A 213 -19.49 -8.09 9.41
CA SER A 213 -20.13 -7.34 10.49
C SER A 213 -19.12 -6.66 11.43
N ASN A 214 -17.93 -6.29 10.93
CA ASN A 214 -16.85 -5.63 11.70
C ASN A 214 -16.51 -6.32 13.03
N LEU A 215 -16.49 -7.66 13.01
CA LEU A 215 -16.13 -8.44 14.19
C LEU A 215 -14.64 -8.27 14.50
N PRO A 216 -14.23 -8.35 15.78
CA PRO A 216 -12.81 -8.38 16.11
C PRO A 216 -12.14 -9.59 15.43
N PRO A 217 -10.84 -9.49 15.10
CA PRO A 217 -10.13 -10.59 14.47
C PRO A 217 -10.15 -11.81 15.40
N ASN A 218 -10.65 -12.94 14.90
CA ASN A 218 -10.60 -14.20 15.64
C ASN A 218 -9.21 -14.85 15.49
N ASN A 219 -8.87 -15.79 16.38
CA ASN A 219 -7.57 -16.48 16.30
C ASN A 219 -7.36 -17.23 14.98
N THR A 220 -8.46 -17.71 14.40
CA THR A 220 -8.48 -18.43 13.13
C THR A 220 -7.95 -17.59 11.97
N LEU A 221 -8.42 -16.34 11.86
CA LEU A 221 -7.97 -15.35 10.89
C LEU A 221 -6.51 -14.96 11.12
N LEU A 222 -6.09 -14.84 12.39
CA LEU A 222 -4.73 -14.41 12.74
C LEU A 222 -3.68 -15.51 12.49
N GLN A 223 -4.04 -16.78 12.62
CA GLN A 223 -3.14 -17.90 12.42
C GLN A 223 -3.03 -18.34 10.96
N ASP A 224 -4.07 -18.10 10.15
CA ASP A 224 -4.06 -18.46 8.74
C ASP A 224 -3.15 -17.53 7.92
N ARG A 225 -2.22 -18.10 7.16
CA ARG A 225 -1.24 -17.35 6.37
C ARG A 225 -1.87 -16.41 5.35
N SER A 226 -2.94 -16.85 4.66
CA SER A 226 -3.57 -16.08 3.59
C SER A 226 -4.54 -15.06 4.17
N TYR A 227 -5.40 -15.45 5.13
CA TYR A 227 -6.35 -14.50 5.73
C TYR A 227 -5.66 -13.45 6.60
N ARG A 228 -4.51 -13.76 7.22
CA ARG A 228 -3.74 -12.76 7.95
C ARG A 228 -3.28 -11.61 7.04
N LYS A 229 -2.81 -11.91 5.84
CA LYS A 229 -2.43 -10.90 4.84
C LYS A 229 -3.63 -10.08 4.36
N ILE A 230 -4.79 -10.72 4.17
CA ILE A 230 -6.04 -10.02 3.84
C ILE A 230 -6.45 -9.08 4.97
N TRP A 231 -6.31 -9.51 6.22
CA TRP A 231 -6.60 -8.66 7.38
C TRP A 231 -5.71 -7.43 7.46
N ASP A 232 -4.39 -7.62 7.31
CA ASP A 232 -3.43 -6.51 7.32
C ASP A 232 -3.70 -5.54 6.15
N ALA A 233 -3.98 -6.08 4.95
CA ALA A 233 -4.39 -5.30 3.78
C ALA A 233 -5.71 -4.55 3.98
N TRP A 234 -6.70 -5.18 4.61
CA TRP A 234 -7.98 -4.55 4.96
C TRP A 234 -7.80 -3.36 5.91
N LEU A 235 -6.97 -3.49 6.94
CA LEU A 235 -6.67 -2.39 7.85
C LEU A 235 -5.99 -1.22 7.12
N TRP A 236 -5.06 -1.49 6.22
CA TRP A 236 -4.43 -0.44 5.40
C TRP A 236 -5.43 0.23 4.46
N LEU A 237 -6.36 -0.54 3.89
CA LEU A 237 -7.37 -0.06 2.95
C LEU A 237 -8.48 0.74 3.66
N GLN A 238 -8.73 0.50 4.95
CA GLN A 238 -9.60 1.35 5.77
C GLN A 238 -8.97 2.69 6.13
N ARG A 239 -7.66 2.72 6.35
CA ARG A 239 -6.91 3.93 6.69
C ARG A 239 -6.40 4.72 5.48
N LEU A 240 -6.64 4.23 4.27
CA LEU A 240 -6.01 4.72 3.05
C LEU A 240 -6.29 6.21 2.81
N ASP A 241 -7.54 6.64 3.00
CA ASP A 241 -7.95 8.02 2.80
C ASP A 241 -7.31 8.96 3.85
N GLU A 242 -7.30 8.57 5.13
CA GLU A 242 -6.63 9.33 6.20
C GLU A 242 -5.11 9.43 5.95
N ASP A 243 -4.49 8.33 5.54
CA ASP A 243 -3.07 8.26 5.22
C ASP A 243 -2.72 9.17 4.03
N LEU A 244 -3.57 9.26 3.01
CA LEU A 244 -3.39 10.15 1.85
C LEU A 244 -3.54 11.63 2.23
N GLN A 245 -4.51 11.96 3.08
CA GLN A 245 -4.65 13.32 3.61
C GLN A 245 -3.41 13.74 4.42
N ASN A 246 -2.85 12.81 5.19
CA ASN A 246 -1.61 13.07 5.93
C ASN A 246 -0.41 13.24 5.00
N ASP A 247 -0.33 12.47 3.92
CA ASP A 247 0.69 12.64 2.88
C ASP A 247 0.57 13.99 2.18
N GLN A 248 -0.64 14.42 1.85
CA GLN A 248 -0.86 15.74 1.26
C GLN A 248 -0.38 16.87 2.18
N LYS A 249 -0.68 16.78 3.49
CA LYS A 249 -0.20 17.76 4.49
C LYS A 249 1.33 17.77 4.62
N ARG A 250 1.98 16.63 4.41
CA ARG A 250 3.44 16.47 4.53
C ARG A 250 4.19 16.52 3.20
N LEU A 251 3.49 16.74 2.09
CA LEU A 251 4.02 16.62 0.73
C LEU A 251 5.39 17.28 0.55
N PHE A 252 5.54 18.49 1.09
CA PHE A 252 6.80 19.23 1.00
C PHE A 252 7.93 18.65 1.87
N SER A 253 7.61 18.21 3.08
CA SER A 253 8.56 17.53 3.98
C SER A 253 9.04 16.20 3.38
N ASP A 254 8.12 15.46 2.77
CA ASP A 254 8.39 14.18 2.13
C ASP A 254 9.29 14.39 0.90
N TRP A 255 8.99 15.40 0.08
CA TRP A 255 9.83 15.82 -1.02
C TRP A 255 11.25 16.21 -0.58
N GLN A 256 11.39 16.96 0.50
CA GLN A 256 12.72 17.31 1.04
C GLN A 256 13.50 16.10 1.52
N THR A 257 12.82 15.13 2.14
CA THR A 257 13.43 13.89 2.61
C THR A 257 13.97 13.08 1.42
N ALA A 258 13.19 12.96 0.35
CA ALA A 258 13.63 12.33 -0.89
C ALA A 258 14.80 13.08 -1.56
N LEU A 259 14.76 14.41 -1.60
CA LEU A 259 15.87 15.23 -2.12
C LEU A 259 17.15 15.03 -1.28
N PHE A 260 17.05 15.04 0.05
CA PHE A 260 18.18 14.81 0.95
C PHE A 260 18.88 13.49 0.62
N TRP A 261 18.14 12.39 0.55
CA TRP A 261 18.71 11.08 0.25
C TRP A 261 19.23 10.97 -1.19
N THR A 262 18.65 11.71 -2.13
CA THR A 262 19.17 11.86 -3.50
C THR A 262 20.55 12.53 -3.50
N ILE A 263 20.72 13.63 -2.75
CA ILE A 263 22.02 14.31 -2.59
C ILE A 263 23.04 13.39 -1.93
N ILE A 264 22.67 12.68 -0.85
CA ILE A 264 23.56 11.71 -0.20
C ILE A 264 24.00 10.61 -1.16
N SER A 265 23.07 10.09 -1.97
CA SER A 265 23.37 9.06 -2.97
C SER A 265 24.35 9.55 -4.03
N LYS A 266 24.18 10.79 -4.52
CA LYS A 266 25.15 11.41 -5.44
C LYS A 266 26.51 11.63 -4.80
N LEU A 267 26.56 12.17 -3.59
CA LEU A 267 27.82 12.37 -2.87
C LEU A 267 28.58 11.04 -2.70
N LYS A 268 27.87 9.94 -2.42
CA LYS A 268 28.49 8.60 -2.30
C LYS A 268 29.04 8.05 -3.62
N GLN A 269 28.54 8.51 -4.78
CA GLN A 269 29.12 8.14 -6.08
C GLN A 269 30.48 8.81 -6.34
N MET A 270 30.82 9.87 -5.59
CA MET A 270 32.11 10.53 -5.73
C MET A 270 33.20 9.70 -5.03
N ASN A 271 34.25 9.31 -5.76
CA ASN A 271 35.36 8.52 -5.22
C ASN A 271 36.07 9.14 -4.00
N GLN A 272 35.92 10.45 -3.80
CA GLN A 272 36.51 11.19 -2.70
C GLN A 272 35.71 11.11 -1.40
N ILE A 273 34.44 10.68 -1.43
CA ILE A 273 33.56 10.76 -0.25
C ILE A 273 33.22 9.35 0.21
N ARG A 274 33.45 9.08 1.50
CA ARG A 274 33.02 7.84 2.15
C ARG A 274 32.14 8.14 3.33
N PHE A 275 30.92 7.61 3.31
CA PHE A 275 30.00 7.69 4.45
C PHE A 275 30.17 6.47 5.34
N VAL A 276 29.91 6.66 6.64
CA VAL A 276 29.80 5.55 7.59
C VAL A 276 28.63 4.66 7.18
N GLU A 277 28.90 3.36 7.08
CA GLU A 277 27.87 2.36 6.82
C GLU A 277 27.08 2.10 8.11
N GLN A 278 25.76 2.10 8.01
CA GLN A 278 24.85 2.00 9.14
C GLN A 278 23.48 1.47 8.65
N PRO A 279 22.68 0.85 9.54
CA PRO A 279 21.30 0.53 9.22
C PRO A 279 20.46 1.80 9.13
N ILE A 280 19.49 1.75 8.23
CA ILE A 280 18.50 2.77 7.98
C ILE A 280 17.14 2.15 8.19
N PHE A 281 16.37 2.74 9.09
CA PHE A 281 15.00 2.34 9.39
C PHE A 281 14.02 3.18 8.60
N PHE A 282 12.84 2.64 8.35
CA PHE A 282 11.80 3.30 7.57
C PHE A 282 10.51 3.34 8.36
N ASP A 283 9.92 4.52 8.47
CA ASP A 283 8.49 4.65 8.76
C ASP A 283 7.78 4.92 7.43
N TYR A 284 7.23 3.85 6.85
CA TYR A 284 6.51 3.95 5.58
C TYR A 284 5.29 4.87 5.69
N GLY A 285 4.56 4.81 6.81
CA GLY A 285 3.34 5.58 7.02
C GLY A 285 3.59 7.08 7.04
N ASN A 286 4.70 7.51 7.64
CA ASN A 286 5.08 8.91 7.80
C ASN A 286 6.16 9.40 6.83
N PHE A 287 6.55 8.58 5.84
CA PHE A 287 7.60 8.90 4.86
C PHE A 287 8.97 9.20 5.53
N GLN A 288 9.28 8.57 6.66
CA GLN A 288 10.53 8.83 7.37
C GLN A 288 11.59 7.79 7.02
N ILE A 289 12.80 8.26 6.76
CA ILE A 289 13.98 7.45 6.52
C ILE A 289 15.00 7.83 7.60
N GLU A 290 15.12 6.97 8.60
CA GLU A 290 15.80 7.26 9.85
C GLU A 290 17.14 6.52 9.92
N PRO A 291 18.28 7.23 9.74
CA PRO A 291 19.58 6.63 9.99
C PRO A 291 19.79 6.49 11.50
N GLN A 292 20.42 5.40 11.94
CA GLN A 292 20.70 5.17 13.36
C GLN A 292 21.53 6.29 14.00
N ILE A 293 22.44 6.89 13.23
CA ILE A 293 23.22 8.06 13.62
C ILE A 293 23.17 9.13 12.52
N GLU A 294 23.40 10.38 12.89
CA GLU A 294 23.52 11.48 11.92
C GLU A 294 24.47 11.09 10.77
N THR A 295 24.11 11.44 9.54
CA THR A 295 24.87 11.06 8.36
C THR A 295 26.24 11.73 8.38
N LYS A 296 27.26 10.97 8.77
CA LYS A 296 28.67 11.40 8.83
C LYS A 296 29.52 10.61 7.84
N GLY A 297 30.60 11.25 7.41
CA GLY A 297 31.56 10.67 6.47
C GLY A 297 32.86 11.44 6.44
N ILE A 298 33.73 11.03 5.52
CA ILE A 298 35.05 11.59 5.28
C ILE A 298 35.17 11.96 3.80
N ILE A 299 35.85 13.07 3.54
CA ILE A 299 36.25 13.54 2.21
C ILE A 299 37.78 13.42 2.11
N TYR A 300 38.26 12.74 1.06
CA TYR A 300 39.66 12.66 0.67
C TYR A 300 40.01 13.78 -0.32
N SER A 301 41.16 14.44 -0.14
CA SER A 301 41.66 15.40 -1.11
C SER A 301 42.13 14.70 -2.39
N LYS A 302 41.86 15.30 -3.57
CA LYS A 302 42.36 14.82 -4.86
C LYS A 302 43.89 14.85 -4.96
N LYS A 303 44.54 15.76 -4.23
CA LYS A 303 46.00 16.00 -4.33
C LYS A 303 46.80 15.18 -3.32
N ASP A 304 46.20 14.83 -2.18
CA ASP A 304 46.90 14.14 -1.10
C ASP A 304 45.93 13.30 -0.26
N SER A 305 46.03 11.97 -0.34
CA SER A 305 45.09 11.03 0.31
C SER A 305 45.16 11.06 1.84
N LYS A 306 46.22 11.65 2.40
CA LYS A 306 46.39 11.86 3.85
C LYS A 306 45.60 13.05 4.37
N GLN A 307 45.16 13.97 3.50
CA GLN A 307 44.37 15.11 3.91
C GLN A 307 42.88 14.73 3.95
N ILE A 308 42.40 14.52 5.18
CA ILE A 308 41.05 14.05 5.50
C ILE A 308 40.21 15.21 6.04
N GLN A 309 39.03 15.43 5.48
CA GLN A 309 38.03 16.37 6.01
C GLN A 309 36.77 15.62 6.42
N ASN A 310 36.16 16.00 7.54
CA ASN A 310 34.91 15.41 8.00
C ASN A 310 33.72 16.07 7.29
N ILE A 311 32.82 15.24 6.74
CA ILE A 311 31.52 15.67 6.23
C ILE A 311 30.41 15.21 7.17
N SER A 312 29.49 16.12 7.50
CA SER A 312 28.24 15.79 8.20
C SER A 312 27.07 16.39 7.44
N CYS A 313 26.04 15.58 7.21
CA CYS A 313 24.82 15.98 6.52
C CYS A 313 23.62 15.79 7.45
N SER A 314 22.81 16.84 7.56
CA SER A 314 21.61 16.83 8.38
C SER A 314 20.45 17.48 7.63
N ILE A 315 19.24 16.94 7.81
CA ILE A 315 17.99 17.56 7.39
C ILE A 315 17.31 18.19 8.61
N LYS A 316 16.85 19.44 8.48
CA LYS A 316 16.08 20.15 9.51
C LYS A 316 14.93 20.89 8.85
N ARG A 317 13.68 20.51 9.15
CA ARG A 317 12.39 21.09 8.65
C ARG A 317 12.38 21.59 7.20
N ASP A 318 13.04 22.71 6.90
CA ASP A 318 13.08 23.36 5.57
C ASP A 318 14.50 23.53 4.98
N LYS A 319 15.49 22.88 5.58
CA LYS A 319 16.90 23.12 5.31
C LYS A 319 17.69 21.83 5.34
N ILE A 320 18.37 21.56 4.22
CA ILE A 320 19.43 20.56 4.14
C ILE A 320 20.75 21.27 4.40
N VAL A 321 21.51 20.77 5.37
CA VAL A 321 22.80 21.34 5.77
C VAL A 321 23.89 20.31 5.51
N LEU A 322 24.85 20.69 4.67
CA LEU A 322 26.06 19.92 4.39
C LEU A 322 27.24 20.68 5.01
N LYS A 323 27.89 20.09 6.01
CA LYS A 323 29.09 20.68 6.62
C LYS A 323 30.32 19.92 6.17
N ASN A 324 31.32 20.65 5.69
CA ASN A 324 32.65 20.13 5.41
C ASN A 324 33.68 21.00 6.16
N GLY A 325 34.15 20.53 7.32
CA GLY A 325 35.04 21.29 8.18
C GLY A 325 34.46 22.67 8.55
N LYS A 326 35.08 23.75 8.07
CA LYS A 326 34.62 25.15 8.29
C LYS A 326 33.57 25.60 7.26
N LYS A 327 33.42 24.91 6.13
CA LYS A 327 32.44 25.28 5.09
C LYS A 327 31.08 24.67 5.42
N VAL A 328 30.03 25.47 5.37
CA VAL A 328 28.64 25.05 5.56
C VAL A 328 27.87 25.45 4.32
N ILE A 329 27.41 24.46 3.56
CA ILE A 329 26.50 24.67 2.43
C ILE A 329 25.10 24.48 2.97
N SER A 330 24.25 25.46 2.70
CA SER A 330 22.84 25.36 3.05
C SER A 330 21.95 25.39 1.83
N ILE A 331 21.11 24.36 1.72
CA ILE A 331 20.10 24.23 0.70
C ILE A 331 18.77 24.50 1.39
N VAL A 332 18.16 25.62 1.06
CA VAL A 332 16.83 26.00 1.57
C VAL A 332 15.85 25.79 0.44
N SER A 333 14.90 24.89 0.65
CA SER A 333 13.75 24.71 -0.23
C SER A 333 12.59 25.56 0.29
N LYS A 334 11.88 26.23 -0.62
CA LYS A 334 10.59 26.87 -0.33
C LYS A 334 9.54 26.40 -1.32
N TRP A 335 8.42 25.96 -0.79
CA TRP A 335 7.22 25.66 -1.56
C TRP A 335 6.38 26.92 -1.70
N ASN A 336 5.92 27.22 -2.93
CA ASN A 336 4.99 28.30 -3.18
C ASN A 336 3.63 27.72 -3.56
N ASP A 337 2.64 27.83 -2.66
CA ASP A 337 1.29 27.31 -2.85
C ASP A 337 0.57 27.90 -4.07
N GLN A 338 0.86 29.16 -4.41
CA GLN A 338 0.18 29.87 -5.50
C GLN A 338 0.68 29.44 -6.88
N ASN A 339 1.99 29.19 -7.01
CA ASN A 339 2.60 28.85 -8.30
C ASN A 339 2.98 27.37 -8.42
N ARG A 340 2.83 26.57 -7.35
CA ARG A 340 3.21 25.16 -7.25
C ARG A 340 4.61 24.90 -7.81
N LYS A 341 5.57 25.71 -7.36
CA LYS A 341 6.99 25.64 -7.75
C LYS A 341 7.87 25.54 -6.51
N ILE A 342 9.01 24.88 -6.68
CA ILE A 342 10.00 24.74 -5.62
C ILE A 342 11.14 25.70 -5.92
N THR A 343 11.39 26.62 -4.99
CA THR A 343 12.57 27.48 -5.07
C THR A 343 13.66 26.89 -4.19
N ILE A 344 14.82 26.67 -4.79
CA ILE A 344 15.99 26.12 -4.10
C ILE A 344 17.05 27.20 -4.06
N SER A 345 17.40 27.63 -2.85
CA SER A 345 18.51 28.54 -2.62
C SER A 345 19.72 27.76 -2.14
N ILE A 346 20.82 27.86 -2.87
CA ILE A 346 22.12 27.30 -2.51
C ILE A 346 23.07 28.48 -2.30
N ASP A 347 23.48 28.69 -1.05
CA ASP A 347 24.40 29.76 -0.63
C ASP A 347 24.05 31.14 -1.23
N GLY A 348 22.76 31.48 -1.23
CA GLY A 348 22.23 32.78 -1.67
C GLY A 348 21.80 32.86 -3.13
N LYS A 349 22.16 31.89 -3.98
CA LYS A 349 21.67 31.81 -5.37
C LYS A 349 20.40 30.96 -5.43
N SER A 350 19.29 31.56 -5.85
CA SER A 350 18.00 30.87 -5.98
C SER A 350 17.74 30.43 -7.41
N LYS A 351 17.32 29.17 -7.60
CA LYS A 351 16.77 28.66 -8.86
C LYS A 351 15.40 28.03 -8.61
N VAL A 352 14.52 28.15 -9.60
CA VAL A 352 13.15 27.64 -9.51
C VAL A 352 13.04 26.35 -10.32
N TYR A 353 12.44 25.35 -9.71
CA TYR A 353 12.26 23.99 -10.21
C TYR A 353 10.76 23.63 -10.21
N LYS A 354 10.34 22.75 -11.13
CA LYS A 354 9.03 22.12 -11.06
C LYS A 354 9.04 21.08 -9.93
N PRO A 355 7.90 20.87 -9.27
CA PRO A 355 7.79 19.90 -8.20
C PRO A 355 7.66 18.48 -8.77
N SER A 356 8.78 17.88 -9.16
CA SER A 356 8.84 16.49 -9.63
C SER A 356 10.12 15.80 -9.13
N ILE A 357 10.06 14.48 -8.99
CA ILE A 357 11.22 13.67 -8.59
C ILE A 357 12.28 13.62 -9.67
N SER A 358 11.87 13.68 -10.94
CA SER A 358 12.79 13.73 -12.08
C SER A 358 13.78 14.89 -11.99
N GLU A 359 13.35 16.02 -11.43
CA GLU A 359 14.21 17.20 -11.25
C GLU A 359 15.20 17.06 -10.07
N MET A 360 14.97 16.14 -9.11
CA MET A 360 15.87 15.97 -7.96
C MET A 360 17.30 15.61 -8.37
N LYS A 361 17.46 14.87 -9.48
CA LYS A 361 18.78 14.56 -10.05
C LYS A 361 19.51 15.84 -10.46
N GLU A 362 18.87 16.69 -11.25
CA GLU A 362 19.47 17.97 -11.68
C GLU A 362 19.75 18.91 -10.49
N ILE A 363 18.84 18.95 -9.52
CA ILE A 363 19.01 19.71 -8.28
C ILE A 363 20.24 19.22 -7.52
N SER A 364 20.38 17.90 -7.38
CA SER A 364 21.52 17.30 -6.67
C SER A 364 22.84 17.57 -7.37
N GLU A 365 22.86 17.61 -8.71
CA GLU A 365 24.05 17.99 -9.49
C GLU A 365 24.42 19.46 -9.32
N HIS A 366 23.41 20.35 -9.26
CA HIS A 366 23.63 21.77 -8.99
C HIS A 366 24.11 22.02 -7.55
N ALA A 367 23.68 21.21 -6.58
CA ALA A 367 24.07 21.33 -5.18
C ALA A 367 25.48 20.86 -4.85
N ILE A 368 26.05 20.00 -5.69
CA ILE A 368 27.38 19.40 -5.49
C ILE A 368 28.50 20.19 -6.19
N ARG A 369 28.15 21.02 -7.19
CA ARG A 369 29.08 21.96 -7.86
C ARG A 369 29.43 23.13 -6.95
#